data_AF-A0AB35UUF1-F1
#
_entry.id   AF-A0AB35UUF1-F1
#
_cell.length_a   1.000
_cell.length_b   1.000
_cell.length_c   1.000
_cell.angle_alpha   90.00
_cell.angle_beta   90.00
_cell.angle_gamma   90.00
#
_symmetry.space_group_name_H-M   'P 1'
#
loop_
_entity.id
_entity.type
_entity.pdbx_description
1 polymer ?
#
loop_
_entity_poly.entity_id
_entity_poly.type
_entity_poly.pdbx_seq_one_letter_code
_entity_poly.pdbx_strand_id
1 'polypeptide(L)' 'MSEEKRRILIDNTARNIEPVTKNIKYRHAAHCYLADQEYGMRFSEAANLDFEKVKTLAQLTNNELNQATMNPDM' A
#
# COMPACT_ATOMS: atom_id res chain seq x y z
N MET A 1 -6.44 -16.74 5.01
CA MET A 1 -5.59 -17.45 4.02
C MET A 1 -4.46 -18.16 4.75
N SER A 2 -3.93 -19.27 4.25
CA SER A 2 -2.70 -19.86 4.82
C SER A 2 -1.52 -18.89 4.69
N GLU A 3 -0.48 -19.04 5.52
CA GLU A 3 0.73 -18.21 5.43
C GLU A 3 1.37 -18.23 4.04
N GLU A 4 1.44 -19.41 3.42
CA GLU A 4 1.97 -19.55 2.07
C GLU A 4 1.17 -18.74 1.05
N LYS A 5 -0.17 -18.80 1.11
CA LYS A 5 -1.03 -18.04 0.21
C LYS A 5 -0.91 -16.53 0.49
N ARG A 6 -0.74 -16.12 1.75
CA ARG A 6 -0.48 -14.70 2.11
C ARG A 6 0.84 -14.20 1.53
N ARG A 7 1.91 -14.99 1.65
CA ARG A 7 3.21 -14.66 1.04
C ARG A 7 3.12 -14.51 -0.48
N ILE A 8 2.53 -15.50 -1.15
CA ILE A 8 2.33 -15.47 -2.62
C ILE A 8 1.52 -14.23 -3.04
N LEU A 9 0.48 -13.86 -2.29
CA LEU A 9 -0.32 -12.67 -2.55
C LEU A 9 0.54 -11.39 -2.48
N ILE A 10 1.33 -11.22 -1.41
CA ILE A 10 2.20 -10.07 -1.23
C ILE A 10 3.25 -10.00 -2.35
N ASP A 11 3.95 -11.10 -2.62
CA ASP A 11 5.01 -11.16 -3.63
C ASP A 11 4.49 -10.83 -5.03
N ASN A 12 3.32 -11.36 -5.40
CA ASN A 12 2.70 -11.08 -6.68
C ASN A 12 2.23 -9.64 -6.79
N THR A 13 1.64 -9.10 -5.73
CA THR A 13 1.14 -7.72 -5.71
C THR A 13 2.30 -6.73 -5.82
N ALA A 14 3.36 -6.91 -5.03
CA ALA A 14 4.56 -6.07 -5.07
C ALA A 14 5.23 -6.09 -6.44
N ARG A 15 5.37 -7.26 -7.07
CA ARG A 15 5.92 -7.40 -8.43
C ARG A 15 5.05 -6.73 -9.49
N ASN A 16 3.73 -6.93 -9.45
CA ASN A 16 2.84 -6.40 -10.48
C ASN A 16 2.64 -4.87 -10.37
N ILE A 17 2.76 -4.32 -9.16
CA ILE A 17 2.65 -2.87 -8.92
C ILE A 17 4.00 -2.15 -9.04
N GLU A 18 5.12 -2.87 -9.14
CA GLU A 18 6.46 -2.29 -9.28
C GLU A 18 6.56 -1.17 -10.34
N PRO A 19 5.99 -1.28 -11.56
CA PRO A 19 6.18 -0.25 -12.58
C PRO A 19 5.31 1.00 -12.36
N VAL A 20 4.38 1.00 -11.40
CA VAL A 20 3.53 2.16 -11.16
C VAL A 20 4.26 3.22 -10.32
N THR A 21 3.79 4.46 -10.42
CA THR A 21 4.34 5.59 -9.68
C THR A 21 4.16 5.44 -8.16
N LYS A 22 5.05 6.06 -7.39
CA LYS A 22 5.14 5.89 -5.93
C LYS A 22 3.87 6.31 -5.20
N ASN A 23 3.16 7.31 -5.71
CA ASN A 23 1.86 7.72 -5.19
C ASN A 23 0.75 6.66 -5.27
N ILE A 24 0.70 5.90 -6.36
CA ILE A 24 -0.28 4.83 -6.53
C ILE A 24 0.04 3.68 -5.58
N LYS A 25 1.33 3.37 -5.38
CA LYS A 25 1.78 2.39 -4.38
C LYS A 25 1.34 2.81 -2.96
N TYR A 26 1.54 4.07 -2.58
CA TYR A 26 1.06 4.60 -1.29
C TYR A 26 -0.47 4.56 -1.15
N ARG A 27 -1.22 4.92 -2.19
CA ARG A 27 -2.69 4.82 -2.19
C ARG A 27 -3.15 3.38 -2.00
N HIS A 28 -2.52 2.44 -2.69
CA HIS A 28 -2.82 1.01 -2.55
C HIS A 28 -2.49 0.52 -1.13
N ALA A 29 -1.32 0.87 -0.60
CA ALA A 29 -0.91 0.50 0.75
C ALA A 29 -1.87 0.98 1.84
N ALA A 30 -2.39 2.21 1.72
CA ALA A 30 -3.39 2.74 2.64
C ALA A 30 -4.67 1.90 2.65
N HIS A 31 -5.17 1.50 1.47
CA HIS A 31 -6.31 0.58 1.36
C HIS A 31 -6.00 -0.82 1.89
N CYS A 32 -4.79 -1.34 1.63
CA CYS A 32 -4.36 -2.63 2.19
C CYS A 32 -4.38 -2.59 3.73
N TYR A 33 -3.87 -1.52 4.34
CA TYR A 33 -3.87 -1.33 5.79
C TYR A 33 -5.29 -1.21 6.38
N LEU A 34 -6.19 -0.50 5.68
CA LEU A 34 -7.60 -0.39 6.08
C LEU A 34 -8.35 -1.73 5.99
N ALA A 35 -7.99 -2.58 5.03
CA ALA A 35 -8.55 -3.91 4.90
C ALA A 35 -8.04 -4.86 6.00
N ASP A 36 -6.74 -4.82 6.27
CA ASP A 36 -6.07 -5.58 7.33
C ASP A 36 -4.70 -4.95 7.66
N GLN A 37 -4.42 -4.73 8.94
CA GLN A 37 -3.20 -4.03 9.37
C GLN A 37 -1.91 -4.80 9.02
N GLU A 38 -1.91 -6.13 9.18
CA GLU A 38 -0.76 -6.99 8.84
C GLU A 38 -0.55 -7.00 7.32
N TYR A 39 -1.63 -7.06 6.55
CA TYR A 39 -1.58 -7.02 5.09
C TYR A 39 -0.98 -5.70 4.58
N GLY A 40 -1.45 -4.56 5.10
CA GLY A 40 -0.89 -3.25 4.78
C GLY A 40 0.59 -3.13 5.14
N MET A 41 0.99 -3.63 6.31
CA MET A 41 2.38 -3.64 6.74
C MET A 41 3.27 -4.47 5.80
N ARG A 42 2.89 -5.73 5.54
CA ARG A 42 3.66 -6.65 4.67
C ARG A 42 3.76 -6.13 3.24
N PHE A 43 2.68 -5.54 2.72
CA PHE A 43 2.71 -4.93 1.40
C PHE A 43 3.63 -3.71 1.36
N SER A 44 3.57 -2.84 2.37
CA SER A 44 4.41 -1.64 2.45
C SER A 44 5.89 -1.98 2.48
N GLU A 45 6.27 -3.02 3.23
CA GLU A 45 7.64 -3.55 3.26
C GLU A 45 8.06 -4.09 1.89
N ALA A 46 7.24 -4.95 1.27
CA ALA A 46 7.53 -5.54 -0.04
C ALA A 46 7.60 -4.49 -1.18
N ALA A 47 6.86 -3.40 -1.07
CA ALA A 47 6.86 -2.30 -2.03
C ALA A 47 7.86 -1.18 -1.69
N ASN A 48 8.69 -1.35 -0.66
CA ASN A 48 9.68 -0.37 -0.17
C ASN A 48 9.08 1.02 0.12
N LEU A 49 7.98 1.03 0.90
CA LEU A 49 7.25 2.24 1.30
C LEU A 49 7.47 2.55 2.78
N ASP A 50 7.35 3.83 3.14
CA ASP A 50 7.32 4.27 4.53
C ASP A 50 5.98 3.90 5.17
N PHE A 51 6.02 2.98 6.14
CA PHE A 51 4.82 2.50 6.82
C PHE A 51 4.16 3.54 7.72
N GLU A 52 4.91 4.48 8.30
CA GLU A 52 4.30 5.57 9.07
C GLU A 52 3.47 6.47 8.16
N LYS A 53 3.99 6.80 6.98
CA LYS A 53 3.25 7.54 5.96
C LYS A 53 2.01 6.80 5.50
N VAL A 54 2.06 5.47 5.35
CA VAL A 54 0.89 4.64 5.04
C VAL A 54 -0.19 4.74 6.12
N LYS A 55 0.18 4.66 7.40
CA LYS A 55 -0.76 4.83 8.52
C LYS A 55 -1.41 6.22 8.52
N THR A 56 -0.65 7.28 8.28
CA THR A 56 -1.20 8.64 8.16
C THR A 56 -2.17 8.76 6.99
N LEU A 57 -1.83 8.21 5.83
CA LEU A 57 -2.70 8.22 4.65
C LEU A 57 -3.99 7.40 4.85
N ALA A 58 -3.92 6.31 5.59
CA ALA A 58 -5.08 5.47 5.90
C ALA A 58 -6.10 6.14 6.83
N GLN A 59 -5.72 7.21 7.55
CA GLN A 59 -6.65 7.98 8.38
C GLN A 59 -7.51 8.97 7.57
N LEU A 60 -7.15 9.20 6.30
CA LEU A 60 -7.86 10.11 5.42
C LEU A 60 -9.14 9.49 4.87
N THR A 61 -10.11 10.33 4.54
CA THR A 61 -11.22 9.90 3.67
C THR A 61 -10.71 9.54 2.28
N ASN A 62 -11.47 8.77 1.51
CA ASN A 62 -11.07 8.40 0.14
C ASN A 62 -10.80 9.62 -0.75
N ASN A 63 -11.56 10.71 -0.59
CA ASN A 63 -11.33 11.95 -1.35
C ASN A 63 -10.01 12.61 -0.96
N GLU A 64 -9.72 12.73 0.34
CA GLU A 64 -8.47 13.29 0.84
C GLU A 64 -7.26 12.43 0.46
N LEU A 65 -7.39 11.10 0.54
CA LEU A 65 -6.36 10.16 0.10
C LEU A 65 -6.05 10.35 -1.40
N ASN A 66 -7.08 10.47 -2.24
CA ASN A 66 -6.91 10.71 -3.66
C ASN A 66 -6.17 12.03 -3.91
N GLN A 67 -6.54 13.10 -3.22
CA GLN A 67 -5.86 14.40 -3.32
C GLN A 67 -4.40 14.32 -2.84
N ALA A 68 -4.15 13.71 -1.69
CA ALA A 68 -2.80 13.53 -1.13
C ALA A 68 -1.88 12.67 -2.00
N THR A 69 -2.45 11.88 -2.91
CA THR A 69 -1.72 10.98 -3.80
C THR A 69 -1.86 11.37 -5.28
N MET A 70 -2.13 12.64 -5.61
CA MET A 70 -2.19 13.11 -6.99
C MET A 70 -0.81 13.25 -7.64
N ASN A 71 0.22 13.61 -6.87
CA ASN A 71 1.57 13.84 -7.40
C ASN A 71 2.33 12.51 -7.59
N PRO A 72 2.78 12.16 -8.81
CA PRO A 72 3.54 10.92 -9.06
C PRO A 72 4.84 10.78 -8.28
N ASP A 73 5.45 11.89 -7.84
CA ASP A 73 6.77 11.93 -7.21
C ASP A 73 6.75 11.88 -5.66
N MET A 74 5.58 11.63 -5.05
CA MET A 74 5.40 11.68 -3.59
C MET A 74 6.22 10.66 -2.77
#